data_AF-A0A2T0SW01-F1
#
_entry.id   AF-A0A2T0SW01-F1
#
_cell.length_a   1.000
_cell.length_b   1.000
_cell.length_c   1.000
_cell.angle_alpha   90.00
_cell.angle_beta   90.00
_cell.angle_gamma   90.00
#
_symmetry.space_group_name_H-M   'P 1'
#
loop_
_entity.id
_entity.type
_entity.pdbx_description
1 polymer ?
#
loop_
_entity_poly.entity_id
_entity_poly.type
_entity_poly.pdbx_seq_one_letter_code
_entity_poly.pdbx_strand_id
1 'polypeptide(L)'
;MHFEGDTCTLSFGLHPRQNQVQLLGTLWPQDSANPYYDAIRPAVRFSTLFRETDLDLLQQWLLTGADGDIRLPEPLQLARRLSPAGSDPLLFEIQFDLSEIPAWWHWDTSFPLSVRLDVRQREVSFLAESLNKQHWFAN
;
A
#
# COMPACT_ATOMS: atom_id res chain seq x y z
N MET A 1 -5.15 8.40 -1.68
CA MET A 1 -3.75 8.75 -1.38
C MET A 1 -2.85 8.23 -2.49
N HIS A 2 -1.68 8.84 -2.65
CA HIS A 2 -0.72 8.59 -3.73
C HIS A 2 0.68 8.59 -3.13
N PHE A 3 1.46 7.56 -3.42
CA PHE A 3 2.80 7.34 -2.91
C PHE A 3 3.70 6.97 -4.08
N GLU A 4 4.77 7.73 -4.27
CA GLU A 4 5.79 7.45 -5.26
C GLU A 4 6.90 6.63 -4.61
N GLY A 5 7.39 5.63 -5.34
CA GLY A 5 8.50 4.78 -4.94
C GLY A 5 9.44 4.54 -6.11
N ASP A 6 10.59 3.96 -5.83
CA ASP A 6 11.70 3.80 -6.79
C ASP A 6 11.32 3.04 -8.07
N THR A 7 10.42 2.06 -7.96
CA THR A 7 10.06 1.15 -9.05
C THR A 7 8.59 1.22 -9.44
N CYS A 8 7.77 1.88 -8.62
CA CYS A 8 6.35 2.02 -8.87
C CYS A 8 5.75 3.14 -8.04
N THR A 9 4.61 3.60 -8.50
CA THR A 9 3.72 4.51 -7.80
C THR A 9 2.52 3.72 -7.32
N LEU A 10 2.13 3.89 -6.06
CA LEU A 10 0.92 3.31 -5.48
C LEU A 10 -0.10 4.40 -5.22
N SER A 11 -1.34 4.19 -5.63
CA SER A 11 -2.47 5.00 -5.18
C SER A 11 -3.58 4.11 -4.70
N PHE A 12 -4.28 4.56 -3.67
CA PHE A 12 -5.44 3.85 -3.17
C PHE A 12 -6.46 4.76 -2.51
N GLY A 13 -7.70 4.27 -2.41
CA GLY A 13 -8.81 4.86 -1.68
C GLY A 13 -9.42 3.85 -0.72
N LEU A 14 -9.99 4.35 0.37
CA LEU A 14 -10.75 3.57 1.35
C LEU A 14 -12.23 3.87 1.15
N HIS A 15 -13.07 2.83 1.14
CA HIS A 15 -14.51 2.93 0.94
C HIS A 15 -15.24 2.07 1.98
N PRO A 16 -16.33 2.57 2.58
CA PRO A 16 -17.13 1.74 3.47
C PRO A 16 -17.86 0.67 2.64
N ARG A 17 -17.83 -0.58 3.11
CA ARG A 17 -18.52 -1.70 2.47
C ARG A 17 -19.11 -2.62 3.54
N GLN A 18 -20.36 -2.40 3.89
CA GLN A 18 -21.01 -3.09 5.02
C GLN A 18 -20.14 -2.95 6.30
N ASN A 19 -20.04 -3.99 7.13
CA ASN A 19 -19.20 -4.04 8.33
C ASN A 19 -17.70 -4.22 8.00
N GLN A 20 -17.23 -3.70 6.88
CA GLN A 20 -15.83 -3.73 6.44
C GLN A 20 -15.44 -2.43 5.74
N VAL A 21 -14.12 -2.19 5.63
CA VAL A 21 -13.57 -1.11 4.81
C VAL A 21 -12.84 -1.73 3.63
N GLN A 22 -13.25 -1.35 2.43
CA GLN A 22 -12.60 -1.78 1.21
C GLN A 22 -11.49 -0.80 0.84
N LEU A 23 -10.27 -1.30 0.65
CA LEU A 23 -9.19 -0.56 0.02
C LEU A 23 -9.16 -0.93 -1.45
N LEU A 24 -9.31 0.07 -2.32
CA LEU A 24 -9.14 -0.05 -3.76
C LEU A 24 -7.84 0.63 -4.14
N GLY A 25 -6.92 -0.12 -4.71
CA GLY A 25 -5.59 0.37 -5.05
C GLY A 25 -5.23 0.13 -6.49
N THR A 26 -4.24 0.88 -6.96
CA THR A 26 -3.62 0.71 -8.25
C THR A 26 -2.11 0.92 -8.08
N LEU A 27 -1.33 -0.02 -8.60
CA LEU A 27 0.11 0.10 -8.75
C LEU A 27 0.39 0.50 -10.19
N TRP A 28 1.11 1.60 -10.38
CA TRP A 28 1.68 2.02 -11.67
C TRP A 28 3.18 1.82 -11.58
N PRO A 29 3.69 0.76 -12.18
CA PRO A 29 5.13 0.60 -12.23
C PRO A 29 5.79 1.71 -13.05
N GLN A 30 6.96 2.13 -12.62
CA GLN A 30 7.75 3.14 -13.31
C GLN A 30 8.69 2.42 -14.28
N ASP A 31 8.43 2.53 -15.58
CA ASP A 31 9.36 2.09 -16.60
C ASP A 31 10.40 3.19 -16.83
N SER A 32 11.63 2.97 -16.40
CA SER A 32 12.75 3.88 -16.64
C SER A 32 13.39 3.71 -18.02
N ALA A 33 12.99 2.70 -18.81
CA ALA A 33 13.71 2.24 -19.99
C ALA A 33 12.91 2.24 -21.30
N ASN A 34 11.56 2.32 -21.29
CA ASN A 34 10.79 2.20 -22.53
C ASN A 34 9.87 3.40 -22.85
N PRO A 35 10.32 4.32 -23.74
CA PRO A 35 9.54 5.50 -24.13
C PRO A 35 8.28 5.19 -24.96
N TYR A 36 8.06 3.93 -25.39
CA TYR A 36 6.88 3.55 -26.18
C TYR A 36 5.66 3.20 -25.32
N TYR A 37 5.80 2.99 -24.01
CA TYR A 37 4.69 2.65 -23.11
C TYR A 37 3.96 3.86 -22.51
N ASP A 38 4.33 5.09 -22.89
CA ASP A 38 3.69 6.31 -22.39
C ASP A 38 2.18 6.41 -22.73
N ALA A 39 1.71 5.70 -23.76
CA ALA A 39 0.30 5.71 -24.17
C ALA A 39 -0.60 4.77 -23.34
N ILE A 40 -0.04 3.73 -22.71
CA ILE A 40 -0.77 2.77 -21.87
C ILE A 40 0.15 2.42 -20.71
N ARG A 41 0.15 3.23 -19.65
CA ARG A 41 0.90 2.90 -18.44
C ARG A 41 0.30 1.62 -17.84
N PRO A 42 1.05 0.50 -17.81
CA PRO A 42 0.57 -0.69 -17.18
C PRO A 42 0.17 -0.39 -15.74
N ALA A 43 -1.00 -0.88 -15.32
CA ALA A 43 -1.52 -0.62 -13.99
C ALA A 43 -2.11 -1.91 -13.41
N VAL A 44 -1.62 -2.31 -12.23
CA VAL A 44 -2.21 -3.43 -11.48
C VAL A 44 -3.22 -2.87 -10.51
N ARG A 45 -4.49 -3.16 -10.75
CA ARG A 45 -5.56 -2.83 -9.82
C ARG A 45 -5.71 -3.96 -8.81
N PHE A 46 -5.92 -3.58 -7.56
CA PHE A 46 -6.18 -4.53 -6.50
C PHE A 46 -7.28 -4.03 -5.58
N SER A 47 -7.89 -4.96 -4.87
CA SER A 47 -8.85 -4.65 -3.83
C SER A 47 -8.60 -5.53 -2.62
N THR A 48 -8.64 -4.96 -1.43
CA THR A 48 -8.60 -5.72 -0.18
C THR A 48 -9.74 -5.27 0.75
N LEU A 49 -10.13 -6.14 1.66
CA LEU A 49 -11.19 -5.88 2.64
C LEU A 49 -10.58 -5.95 4.05
N PHE A 50 -10.61 -4.82 4.74
CA PHE A 50 -10.21 -4.70 6.13
C PHE A 50 -11.40 -4.90 7.05
N ARG A 51 -11.22 -5.73 8.07
CA ARG A 51 -12.09 -5.80 9.25
C ARG A 51 -11.68 -4.69 10.22
N GLU A 52 -12.56 -4.39 11.18
CA GLU A 52 -12.27 -3.41 12.23
C GLU A 52 -10.94 -3.70 12.95
N THR A 53 -10.67 -4.96 13.27
CA THR A 53 -9.42 -5.38 13.92
C THR A 53 -8.18 -5.11 13.08
N ASP A 54 -8.30 -5.22 11.75
CA ASP A 54 -7.17 -5.01 10.83
C ASP A 54 -6.86 -3.52 10.72
N LEU A 55 -7.89 -2.66 10.74
CA LEU A 55 -7.72 -1.20 10.77
C LEU A 55 -7.07 -0.72 12.07
N ASP A 56 -7.53 -1.24 13.21
CA ASP A 56 -6.97 -0.90 14.53
C ASP A 56 -5.49 -1.28 14.60
N LEU A 57 -5.12 -2.48 14.14
CA LEU A 57 -3.74 -2.94 14.08
C LEU A 57 -2.87 -2.08 13.15
N LEU A 58 -3.36 -1.78 11.94
CA LEU A 58 -2.63 -0.95 10.98
C LEU A 58 -2.45 0.48 11.48
N GLN A 59 -3.50 1.07 12.06
CA GLN A 59 -3.45 2.39 12.66
C GLN A 59 -2.42 2.43 13.80
N GLN A 60 -2.46 1.46 14.71
CA GLN A 60 -1.52 1.40 15.83
C GLN A 60 -0.08 1.24 15.33
N TRP A 61 0.15 0.39 14.33
CA TRP A 61 1.48 0.19 13.75
C TRP A 61 2.05 1.47 13.13
N LEU A 62 1.23 2.21 12.38
CA LEU A 62 1.63 3.50 11.79
C LEU A 62 1.94 4.56 12.85
N LEU A 63 1.14 4.64 13.94
CA LEU A 63 1.29 5.67 14.98
C LEU A 63 2.43 5.40 15.95
N THR A 64 2.58 4.14 16.36
CA THR A 64 3.62 3.75 17.35
C THR A 64 4.99 3.65 16.71
N GLY A 65 5.04 3.54 15.39
CA GLY A 65 6.29 3.33 14.67
C GLY A 65 6.98 2.03 15.07
N ALA A 66 6.20 1.02 15.50
CA ALA A 66 6.69 -0.24 16.01
C ALA A 66 7.67 -0.91 15.03
N ASP A 67 8.79 -1.38 15.56
CA ASP A 67 9.73 -2.19 14.79
C ASP A 67 9.09 -3.55 14.48
N GLY A 68 8.97 -3.87 13.20
CA GLY A 68 8.48 -5.16 12.74
C GLY A 68 7.46 -5.08 11.61
N ASP A 69 7.14 -6.25 11.09
CA ASP A 69 6.24 -6.42 9.97
C ASP A 69 4.80 -6.56 10.46
N ILE A 70 3.85 -5.92 9.77
CA ILE A 70 2.43 -6.15 9.95
C ILE A 70 1.89 -7.01 8.81
N ARG A 71 1.08 -8.01 9.14
CA ARG A 71 0.34 -8.78 8.14
C ARG A 71 -0.89 -8.01 7.70
N LEU A 72 -1.06 -7.90 6.39
CA LEU A 72 -2.21 -7.27 5.75
C LEU A 72 -3.06 -8.32 5.06
N PRO A 73 -4.38 -8.09 4.92
CA PRO A 73 -5.22 -9.00 4.15
C PRO A 73 -4.78 -9.02 2.68
N GLU A 74 -5.04 -10.14 2.01
CA GLU A 74 -4.72 -10.29 0.59
C GLU A 74 -5.37 -9.19 -0.27
N PRO A 75 -4.70 -8.71 -1.33
CA PRO A 75 -3.40 -9.18 -1.83
C PRO A 75 -2.18 -8.50 -1.19
N LEU A 76 -2.34 -7.64 -0.17
CA LEU A 76 -1.28 -6.80 0.41
C LEU A 76 -0.32 -7.52 1.37
N GLN A 77 -0.57 -8.79 1.70
CA GLN A 77 0.18 -9.72 2.56
C GLN A 77 0.97 -9.17 3.77
N LEU A 78 1.96 -8.31 3.53
CA LEU A 78 2.88 -7.79 4.52
C LEU A 78 3.17 -6.32 4.26
N ALA A 79 3.22 -5.50 5.31
CA ALA A 79 3.90 -4.22 5.29
C ALA A 79 5.04 -4.20 6.32
N ARG A 80 6.19 -3.66 5.92
CA ARG A 80 7.39 -3.51 6.73
C ARG A 80 7.83 -2.06 6.72
N ARG A 81 8.32 -1.59 7.85
CA ARG A 81 9.03 -0.32 7.94
C ARG A 81 10.53 -0.57 7.70
N LEU A 82 11.12 0.12 6.74
CA LEU A 82 12.54 0.01 6.41
C LEU A 82 13.40 1.11 7.05
N SER A 83 12.80 2.27 7.36
CA SER A 83 13.51 3.37 8.03
C SER A 83 13.24 3.40 9.54
N PRO A 84 14.18 3.92 10.36
CA PRO A 84 13.97 4.08 11.79
C PRO A 84 12.76 4.97 12.18
N ALA A 85 12.33 4.83 13.44
CA ALA A 85 11.42 5.80 14.08
C ALA A 85 11.97 7.23 14.01
N GLY A 86 11.19 8.16 13.44
CA GLY A 86 11.53 9.59 13.35
C GLY A 86 12.27 10.04 12.08
N SER A 87 12.51 9.15 11.10
CA SER A 87 12.99 9.55 9.77
C SER A 87 11.93 10.33 8.98
N ASP A 88 12.35 11.22 8.09
CA ASP A 88 11.48 11.87 7.09
C ASP A 88 12.27 12.02 5.77
N PRO A 89 11.91 11.30 4.69
CA PRO A 89 10.74 10.43 4.56
C PRO A 89 10.87 9.11 5.35
N LEU A 90 9.71 8.50 5.62
CA LEU A 90 9.59 7.13 6.10
C LEU A 90 9.57 6.16 4.93
N LEU A 91 10.39 5.13 5.02
CA LEU A 91 10.50 4.08 4.00
C LEU A 91 9.65 2.89 4.45
N PHE A 92 8.72 2.49 3.60
CA PHE A 92 7.90 1.30 3.79
C PHE A 92 8.10 0.32 2.64
N GLU A 93 8.01 -0.97 2.93
CA GLU A 93 7.92 -2.03 1.92
C GLU A 93 6.58 -2.74 2.08
N ILE A 94 5.81 -2.85 1.00
CA ILE A 94 4.55 -3.59 0.96
C ILE A 94 4.72 -4.76 0.00
N GLN A 95 4.45 -5.97 0.48
CA GLN A 95 4.54 -7.19 -0.32
C GLN A 95 3.16 -7.57 -0.86
N PHE A 96 3.07 -7.74 -2.17
CA PHE A 96 1.88 -8.15 -2.85
C PHE A 96 1.99 -9.60 -3.30
N ASP A 97 0.94 -10.37 -3.04
CA ASP A 97 0.73 -11.64 -3.72
C ASP A 97 -0.28 -11.44 -4.83
N LEU A 98 0.29 -11.19 -6.01
CA LEU A 98 -0.46 -11.19 -7.24
C LEU A 98 -0.37 -12.61 -7.78
N SER A 99 -1.39 -13.41 -7.49
CA SER A 99 -1.52 -14.78 -7.98
C SER A 99 -1.46 -14.87 -9.51
N GLU A 100 -1.76 -13.77 -10.20
CA GLU A 100 -1.60 -13.64 -11.65
C GLU A 100 -0.73 -12.42 -11.99
N ILE A 101 0.41 -12.70 -12.63
CA ILE A 101 1.26 -11.68 -13.24
C ILE A 101 0.62 -11.29 -14.58
N PRO A 102 0.32 -10.01 -14.82
CA PRO A 102 -0.19 -9.60 -16.12
C PRO A 102 0.80 -9.94 -17.23
N ALA A 103 0.31 -10.43 -18.38
CA ALA A 103 1.18 -10.85 -19.49
C ALA A 103 2.04 -9.73 -20.09
N TRP A 104 1.65 -8.47 -19.88
CA TRP A 104 2.42 -7.27 -20.28
C TRP A 104 3.55 -6.94 -19.29
N TRP A 105 3.61 -7.60 -18.13
CA TRP A 105 4.61 -7.36 -17.10
C TRP A 105 5.87 -8.14 -17.47
N HIS A 106 6.85 -7.43 -18.03
CA HIS A 106 8.06 -8.03 -18.61
C HIS A 106 9.32 -7.83 -17.77
N TRP A 107 9.19 -7.38 -16.51
CA TRP A 107 10.35 -7.27 -15.60
C TRP A 107 10.70 -8.61 -14.98
N ASP A 108 11.99 -8.81 -14.68
CA ASP A 108 12.47 -9.91 -13.83
C ASP A 108 11.81 -9.76 -12.44
N THR A 109 10.67 -10.42 -12.27
CA THR A 109 9.87 -10.30 -11.04
C THR A 109 10.19 -11.47 -10.13
N SER A 110 10.67 -11.18 -8.93
CA SER A 110 10.62 -12.12 -7.82
C SER A 110 9.26 -12.00 -7.13
N PHE A 111 8.50 -13.09 -7.05
CA PHE A 111 7.28 -13.14 -6.23
C PHE A 111 7.62 -13.57 -4.81
N PRO A 112 7.02 -12.95 -3.78
CA PRO A 112 5.99 -11.88 -3.84
C PRO A 112 6.53 -10.51 -4.31
N LEU A 113 5.69 -9.70 -4.95
CA LEU A 113 6.06 -8.38 -5.47
C LEU A 113 6.25 -7.40 -4.31
N SER A 114 7.46 -6.90 -4.10
CA SER A 114 7.74 -5.86 -3.11
C SER A 114 7.69 -4.46 -3.71
N VAL A 115 6.86 -3.60 -3.13
CA VAL A 115 6.73 -2.18 -3.46
C VAL A 115 7.33 -1.37 -2.33
N ARG A 116 8.32 -0.54 -2.63
CA ARG A 116 8.90 0.40 -1.66
C ARG A 116 8.25 1.76 -1.82
N LEU A 117 7.87 2.38 -0.70
CA LEU A 117 7.17 3.65 -0.66
C LEU A 117 7.95 4.64 0.19
N ASP A 118 8.10 5.85 -0.33
CA ASP A 118 8.61 7.00 0.40
C ASP A 118 7.43 7.83 0.88
N VAL A 119 7.23 7.88 2.20
CA VAL A 119 6.05 8.49 2.81
C VAL A 119 6.47 9.55 3.80
N ARG A 120 6.03 10.80 3.61
CA ARG A 120 6.33 11.87 4.56
C ARG A 120 5.60 11.65 5.88
N GLN A 121 6.16 12.13 6.98
CA GLN A 121 5.53 11.97 8.30
C GLN A 121 4.07 12.46 8.35
N ARG A 122 3.76 13.59 7.68
CA ARG A 122 2.39 14.13 7.59
C ARG A 122 1.41 13.21 6.88
N GLU A 123 1.88 12.45 5.89
CA GLU A 123 1.05 11.51 5.12
C GLU A 123 0.77 10.25 5.94
N VAL A 124 1.74 9.81 6.75
CA VAL A 124 1.51 8.77 7.77
C VAL A 124 0.46 9.20 8.78
N SER A 125 0.56 10.41 9.33
CA SER A 125 -0.45 10.93 10.26
C SER A 125 -1.84 10.98 9.65
N PHE A 126 -1.95 11.48 8.41
CA PHE A 126 -3.22 11.53 7.68
C PHE A 126 -3.79 10.14 7.40
N LEU A 127 -2.95 9.18 6.97
CA LEU A 127 -3.37 7.81 6.76
C LEU A 127 -3.84 7.17 8.07
N ALA A 128 -3.09 7.32 9.16
CA ALA A 128 -3.46 6.77 10.45
C ALA A 128 -4.79 7.35 10.96
N GLU A 129 -5.03 8.65 10.80
CA GLU A 129 -6.31 9.27 11.13
C GLU A 129 -7.45 8.75 10.24
N SER A 130 -7.20 8.60 8.94
CA SER A 130 -8.16 8.05 7.98
C SER A 130 -8.53 6.59 8.29
N LEU A 131 -7.68 5.83 8.96
CA LEU A 131 -7.95 4.45 9.37
C LEU A 131 -8.74 4.33 10.68
N ASN A 132 -8.99 5.45 11.39
CA ASN A 132 -9.72 5.41 12.66
C ASN A 132 -11.10 4.77 12.45
N LYS A 133 -11.35 3.64 13.14
CA LYS A 133 -12.60 2.89 13.04
C LYS A 133 -13.86 3.71 13.32
N GLN A 134 -13.77 4.76 14.14
CA GLN A 134 -14.90 5.65 14.40
C GLN A 134 -15.40 6.35 13.13
N HIS A 135 -14.53 6.56 12.14
CA HIS A 135 -14.93 7.13 10.85
C HIS A 135 -15.73 6.16 9.96
N TRP A 136 -15.64 4.86 10.23
CA TRP A 136 -16.16 3.81 9.35
C TRP A 136 -17.31 3.02 9.95
N PHE A 137 -17.28 2.81 11.27
CA PHE A 137 -18.19 1.91 11.97
C PHE A 137 -19.05 2.60 13.04
N ALA A 138 -18.93 3.92 13.21
CA ALA A 138 -19.86 4.68 14.06
C ALA A 138 -21.19 4.88 13.33
N ASN A 139 -22.03 3.84 13.31
CA ASN A 139 -23.48 3.88 13.10
C ASN A 139 -24.13 2.68 13.79
#